data_AF-H0WP44-F1
#
_entry.id   AF-H0WP44-F1
#
_cell.length_a   1.000
_cell.length_b   1.000
_cell.length_c   1.000
_cell.angle_alpha   90.00
_cell.angle_beta   90.00
_cell.angle_gamma   90.00
#
_symmetry.space_group_name_H-M   'P 1'
#
loop_
_entity.id
_entity.type
_entity.pdbx_description
1 polymer ?
#
loop_
_entity_poly.entity_id
_entity_poly.type
_entity_poly.pdbx_seq_one_letter_code
_entity_poly.pdbx_strand_id
1 'polypeptide(L)'
;MKVQCAALWLLAAALILSSVHTRGLRKCLISMDTHHLEESFQEIKRAIQAKDTFQNVTILSASETLQSIKPSDVCCVTKNLLAFYVDRVFKDHRELNPHILRKISSIANSFLYMQKTLQRCQEQRRCHCRQEATNATRSVHENYDQLEVHSAAVKSLGELNVFLAWIAKNHQEISAA
;
A
#
# COMPACT_ATOMS: atom_id res chain seq x y z
N MET A 1 54.51 4.81 -14.10
CA MET A 1 53.73 3.58 -13.75
C MET A 1 53.00 3.64 -12.41
N LYS A 2 53.51 4.24 -11.33
CA LYS A 2 52.80 4.27 -10.01
C LYS A 2 51.53 5.13 -9.98
N VAL A 3 51.51 6.26 -10.68
CA VAL A 3 50.39 7.24 -10.66
C VAL A 3 49.13 6.71 -11.38
N GLN A 4 49.31 5.98 -12.49
CA GLN A 4 48.19 5.33 -13.21
C GLN A 4 47.52 4.24 -12.37
N CYS A 5 48.30 3.52 -11.55
CA CYS A 5 47.75 2.49 -10.68
C CYS A 5 46.86 3.11 -9.58
N ALA A 6 47.33 4.18 -8.92
CA ALA A 6 46.56 4.89 -7.90
C ALA A 6 45.24 5.49 -8.46
N ALA A 7 45.25 6.02 -9.68
CA ALA A 7 44.04 6.53 -10.33
C ALA A 7 43.02 5.42 -10.63
N LEU A 8 43.47 4.23 -11.05
CA LEU A 8 42.59 3.07 -11.27
C LEU A 8 41.95 2.58 -9.97
N TRP A 9 42.69 2.54 -8.87
CA TRP A 9 42.16 2.15 -7.56
C TRP A 9 41.11 3.13 -7.04
N LEU A 10 41.32 4.43 -7.22
CA LEU A 10 40.34 5.46 -6.85
C LEU A 10 39.06 5.39 -7.70
N LEU A 11 39.19 5.15 -9.01
CA LEU A 11 38.04 4.96 -9.90
C LEU A 11 37.26 3.68 -9.56
N ALA A 12 37.96 2.58 -9.26
CA ALA A 12 37.32 1.33 -8.81
C ALA A 12 36.59 1.52 -7.47
N ALA A 13 37.19 2.22 -6.50
CA ALA A 13 36.55 2.53 -5.23
C ALA A 13 35.31 3.42 -5.42
N ALA A 14 35.38 4.44 -6.27
CA ALA A 14 34.24 5.30 -6.59
C ALA A 14 33.10 4.54 -7.30
N LEU A 15 33.42 3.62 -8.22
CA LEU A 15 32.45 2.75 -8.88
C LEU A 15 31.79 1.75 -7.91
N ILE A 16 32.54 1.23 -6.94
CA ILE A 16 32.00 0.35 -5.89
C ILE A 16 31.10 1.15 -4.94
N LEU A 17 31.52 2.34 -4.50
CA LEU A 17 30.73 3.20 -3.62
C LEU A 17 29.41 3.65 -4.27
N SER A 18 29.44 4.01 -5.55
CA SER A 18 28.24 4.37 -6.33
C SER A 18 27.34 3.16 -6.61
N SER A 19 27.89 1.97 -6.84
CA SER A 19 27.12 0.73 -6.97
C SER A 19 26.45 0.32 -5.65
N VAL A 20 27.11 0.52 -4.51
CA VAL A 20 26.51 0.27 -3.19
C VAL A 20 25.42 1.29 -2.86
N HIS A 21 25.63 2.57 -3.19
CA HIS A 21 24.59 3.61 -3.03
C HIS A 21 23.35 3.33 -3.88
N THR A 22 23.52 2.87 -5.13
CA THR A 22 22.39 2.53 -6.02
C THR A 22 21.66 1.26 -5.58
N ARG A 23 22.33 0.30 -4.93
CA ARG A 23 21.69 -0.90 -4.35
C ARG A 23 20.85 -0.57 -3.11
N GLY A 24 21.26 0.39 -2.28
CA GLY A 24 20.48 0.88 -1.14
C GLY A 24 19.23 1.70 -1.53
N LEU A 25 19.15 2.14 -2.79
CA LEU A 25 18.08 3.00 -3.31
C LEU A 25 17.08 2.29 -4.25
N ARG A 26 17.17 0.96 -4.43
CA ARG A 26 16.19 0.23 -5.26
C ARG A 26 14.84 0.16 -4.54
N LYS A 27 14.00 1.17 -4.80
CA LYS A 27 12.57 1.18 -4.52
C LYS A 27 11.96 -0.12 -5.02
N CYS A 28 11.17 -0.80 -4.19
CA CYS A 28 10.23 -1.80 -4.68
C CYS A 28 9.06 -1.07 -5.33
N LEU A 29 9.25 -0.64 -6.58
CA LEU A 29 8.17 -0.16 -7.43
C LEU A 29 7.60 -1.38 -8.12
N ILE A 30 6.41 -1.76 -7.71
CA ILE A 30 5.68 -2.82 -8.37
C ILE A 30 4.66 -2.16 -9.27
N SER A 31 4.63 -2.64 -10.50
CA SER A 31 3.55 -2.35 -11.41
C SER A 31 2.30 -3.06 -10.90
N MET A 32 1.32 -2.28 -10.44
CA MET A 32 0.05 -2.79 -9.92
C MET A 32 -1.03 -2.42 -10.93
N ASP A 33 -1.75 -3.43 -11.43
CA ASP A 33 -2.98 -3.20 -12.17
C ASP A 33 -4.09 -2.90 -11.16
N THR A 34 -4.41 -1.62 -11.00
CA THR A 34 -5.50 -1.13 -10.15
C THR A 34 -6.81 -0.97 -10.91
N HIS A 35 -6.83 -1.10 -12.24
CA HIS A 35 -8.01 -0.81 -13.06
C HIS A 35 -9.18 -1.71 -12.67
N HIS A 36 -8.95 -3.02 -12.63
CA HIS A 36 -9.99 -3.99 -12.24
C HIS A 36 -10.49 -3.77 -10.80
N LEU A 37 -9.60 -3.35 -9.90
CA LEU A 37 -9.94 -3.03 -8.51
C LEU A 37 -10.78 -1.76 -8.42
N GLU A 38 -10.41 -0.71 -9.15
CA GLU A 38 -11.13 0.55 -9.24
C GLU A 38 -12.52 0.35 -9.84
N GLU A 39 -12.63 -0.36 -10.96
CA GLU A 39 -13.90 -0.70 -11.60
C GLU A 39 -14.82 -1.43 -10.62
N SER A 40 -14.32 -2.50 -9.99
CA SER A 40 -15.08 -3.27 -8.99
C SER A 40 -15.52 -2.40 -7.81
N PHE A 41 -14.70 -1.45 -7.37
CA PHE A 41 -15.04 -0.55 -6.27
C PHE A 41 -16.07 0.51 -6.69
N GLN A 42 -15.94 1.12 -7.87
CA GLN A 42 -16.88 2.14 -8.35
C GLN A 42 -18.33 1.63 -8.38
N GLU A 43 -18.54 0.37 -8.77
CA GLU A 43 -19.87 -0.25 -8.80
C GLU A 43 -20.55 -0.29 -7.43
N ILE A 44 -19.80 -0.46 -6.34
CA ILE A 44 -20.35 -0.60 -4.99
C ILE A 44 -20.10 0.61 -4.09
N LYS A 45 -19.26 1.56 -4.52
CA LYS A 45 -18.79 2.70 -3.72
C LYS A 45 -19.93 3.44 -3.03
N ARG A 46 -20.96 3.85 -3.80
CA ARG A 46 -22.10 4.60 -3.26
C ARG A 46 -22.88 3.78 -2.23
N ALA A 47 -23.08 2.49 -2.49
CA ALA A 47 -23.81 1.60 -1.60
C ALA A 47 -23.06 1.34 -0.29
N ILE A 48 -21.73 1.19 -0.34
CA ILE A 48 -20.90 1.02 0.85
C ILE A 48 -20.80 2.33 1.64
N GLN A 49 -20.52 3.46 0.98
CA GLN A 49 -20.40 4.76 1.65
C GLN A 49 -21.71 5.24 2.28
N ALA A 50 -22.86 4.88 1.70
CA ALA A 50 -24.17 5.16 2.31
C ALA A 50 -24.42 4.37 3.62
N LYS A 51 -23.65 3.31 3.89
CA LYS A 51 -23.70 2.53 5.14
C LYS A 51 -22.73 3.06 6.20
N ASP A 52 -21.88 4.05 5.89
CA ASP A 52 -20.97 4.65 6.86
C ASP A 52 -21.73 5.59 7.81
N THR A 53 -21.81 5.21 9.09
CA THR A 53 -22.47 5.99 10.15
C THR A 53 -21.53 6.96 10.87
N PHE A 54 -20.22 6.93 10.59
CA PHE A 54 -19.19 7.69 11.32
C PHE A 54 -18.44 8.67 10.41
N GLN A 55 -19.14 9.72 9.97
CA GLN A 55 -18.60 10.75 9.06
C GLN A 55 -17.44 11.57 9.66
N ASN A 56 -17.38 11.68 11.00
CA ASN A 56 -16.38 12.50 11.69
C ASN A 56 -15.04 11.77 11.92
N VAL A 57 -14.99 10.47 11.64
CA VAL A 57 -13.76 9.67 11.75
C VAL A 57 -13.23 9.43 10.34
N THR A 58 -11.93 9.32 10.16
CA THR A 58 -11.32 8.84 8.91
C THR A 58 -10.27 7.82 9.28
N ILE A 59 -10.45 6.58 8.86
CA ILE A 59 -9.55 5.48 9.25
C ILE A 59 -8.22 5.63 8.51
N LEU A 60 -8.29 5.82 7.19
CA LEU A 60 -7.16 6.10 6.31
C LEU A 60 -6.91 7.62 6.22
N SER A 61 -6.62 8.28 7.34
CA SER A 61 -6.40 9.73 7.36
C SER A 61 -5.24 10.13 6.42
N ALA A 62 -5.60 10.66 5.24
CA ALA A 62 -4.63 10.98 4.21
C ALA A 62 -3.60 12.03 4.70
N SER A 63 -4.04 13.03 5.46
CA SER A 63 -3.21 14.14 5.95
C SER A 63 -2.21 13.77 7.04
N GLU A 64 -2.54 12.82 7.91
CA GLU A 64 -1.68 12.46 9.05
C GLU A 64 -0.89 11.17 8.79
N THR A 65 -1.48 10.22 8.07
CA THR A 65 -0.95 8.86 7.96
C THR A 65 -0.24 8.61 6.62
N LEU A 66 -0.78 9.12 5.51
CA LEU A 66 -0.37 8.69 4.16
C LEU A 66 0.33 9.77 3.32
N GLN A 67 0.18 11.05 3.65
CA GLN A 67 0.72 12.17 2.85
C GLN A 67 2.24 12.36 2.96
N SER A 68 2.84 12.02 4.12
CA SER A 68 4.26 12.28 4.43
C SER A 68 5.17 11.04 4.32
N ILE A 69 4.66 9.94 3.76
CA ILE A 69 5.41 8.69 3.62
C ILE A 69 6.58 8.88 2.65
N LYS A 70 7.80 8.64 3.13
CA LYS A 70 9.02 8.72 2.33
C LYS A 70 9.02 7.59 1.29
N PRO A 71 9.63 7.78 0.10
CA PRO A 71 9.64 6.76 -0.94
C PRO A 71 10.20 5.39 -0.51
N SER A 72 11.15 5.35 0.42
CA SER A 72 11.71 4.10 0.95
C SER A 72 10.80 3.36 1.92
N ASP A 73 9.73 4.00 2.41
CA ASP A 73 8.72 3.42 3.31
C ASP A 73 7.46 2.96 2.58
N VAL A 74 7.26 3.40 1.33
CA VAL A 74 6.08 3.09 0.51
C VAL A 74 5.80 1.58 0.48
N CYS A 75 6.80 0.74 0.19
CA CYS A 75 6.55 -0.70 0.13
C CYS A 75 6.04 -1.26 1.46
N CYS A 76 6.62 -0.81 2.59
CA CYS A 76 6.19 -1.25 3.91
C CYS A 76 4.74 -0.86 4.18
N VAL A 77 4.39 0.42 3.94
CA VAL A 77 3.03 0.91 4.15
C VAL A 77 2.05 0.19 3.24
N THR A 78 2.37 0.02 1.95
CA THR A 78 1.51 -0.73 1.01
C THR A 78 1.27 -2.15 1.51
N LYS A 79 2.34 -2.87 1.85
CA LYS A 79 2.24 -4.24 2.40
C LYS A 79 1.29 -4.27 3.60
N ASN A 80 1.50 -3.38 4.57
CA ASN A 80 0.74 -3.44 5.80
C ASN A 80 -0.72 -3.04 5.60
N LEU A 81 -1.02 -2.07 4.74
CA LEU A 81 -2.40 -1.72 4.40
C LEU A 81 -3.11 -2.86 3.68
N LEU A 82 -2.44 -3.54 2.73
CA LEU A 82 -3.01 -4.73 2.10
C LEU A 82 -3.32 -5.81 3.13
N ALA A 83 -2.41 -6.06 4.07
CA ALA A 83 -2.62 -7.00 5.17
C ALA A 83 -3.79 -6.56 6.07
N PHE A 84 -3.87 -5.29 6.44
CA PHE A 84 -5.00 -4.74 7.20
C PHE A 84 -6.35 -5.02 6.52
N TYR A 85 -6.45 -4.79 5.21
CA TYR A 85 -7.69 -5.08 4.48
C TYR A 85 -8.02 -6.57 4.44
N VAL A 86 -7.03 -7.42 4.11
CA VAL A 86 -7.22 -8.88 3.99
C VAL A 86 -7.50 -9.53 5.34
N ASP A 87 -6.78 -9.11 6.37
CA ASP A 87 -6.83 -9.77 7.67
C ASP A 87 -7.87 -9.22 8.63
N ARG A 88 -8.38 -8.01 8.38
CA ARG A 88 -9.40 -7.38 9.22
C ARG A 88 -10.62 -6.98 8.39
N VAL A 89 -10.49 -5.98 7.52
CA VAL A 89 -11.63 -5.35 6.84
C VAL A 89 -12.52 -6.36 6.12
N PHE A 90 -11.95 -7.23 5.28
CA PHE A 90 -12.75 -8.22 4.53
C PHE A 90 -13.33 -9.33 5.42
N LYS A 91 -12.67 -9.66 6.55
CA LYS A 91 -13.15 -10.69 7.50
C LYS A 91 -14.27 -10.16 8.39
N ASP A 92 -14.15 -8.91 8.80
CA ASP A 92 -15.06 -8.23 9.73
C ASP A 92 -16.33 -7.72 9.01
N HIS A 93 -16.24 -7.47 7.70
CA HIS A 93 -17.38 -7.02 6.92
C HIS A 93 -18.43 -8.12 6.73
N ARG A 94 -19.70 -7.75 6.93
CA ARG A 94 -20.86 -8.60 6.63
C ARG A 94 -21.73 -7.92 5.57
N GLU A 95 -21.88 -8.57 4.42
CA GLU A 95 -22.74 -8.12 3.34
C GLU A 95 -23.84 -9.14 3.06
N LEU A 96 -25.08 -8.66 3.01
CA LEU A 96 -26.25 -9.50 2.72
C LEU A 96 -26.63 -9.41 1.24
N ASN A 97 -26.27 -8.33 0.54
CA ASN A 97 -26.54 -8.16 -0.88
C ASN A 97 -25.54 -9.02 -1.70
N PRO A 98 -26.00 -10.05 -2.45
CA PRO A 98 -25.10 -10.94 -3.18
C PRO A 98 -24.29 -10.25 -4.27
N HIS A 99 -24.82 -9.19 -4.88
CA HIS A 99 -24.11 -8.42 -5.90
C HIS A 99 -22.95 -7.65 -5.28
N ILE A 100 -23.18 -6.97 -4.14
CA ILE A 100 -22.12 -6.24 -3.42
C ILE A 100 -21.06 -7.22 -2.91
N LEU A 101 -21.48 -8.35 -2.32
CA LEU A 101 -20.56 -9.38 -1.82
C LEU A 101 -19.64 -9.93 -2.92
N ARG A 102 -20.17 -10.12 -4.14
CA ARG A 102 -19.37 -10.55 -5.30
C ARG A 102 -18.29 -9.53 -5.65
N LYS A 103 -18.63 -8.23 -5.63
CA LYS A 103 -17.67 -7.15 -5.91
C LYS A 103 -16.64 -7.01 -4.80
N ILE A 104 -17.02 -7.16 -3.54
CA ILE A 104 -16.08 -7.24 -2.41
C ILE A 104 -15.12 -8.43 -2.58
N SER A 105 -15.62 -9.59 -3.01
CA SER A 105 -14.78 -10.76 -3.29
C SER A 105 -13.79 -10.49 -4.44
N SER A 106 -14.24 -9.79 -5.49
CA SER A 106 -13.37 -9.34 -6.59
C SER A 106 -12.23 -8.44 -6.08
N ILE A 107 -12.57 -7.43 -5.27
CA ILE A 107 -11.63 -6.51 -4.63
C ILE A 107 -10.63 -7.29 -3.75
N ALA A 108 -11.11 -8.21 -2.91
CA ALA A 108 -10.26 -9.01 -2.03
C ALA A 108 -9.25 -9.87 -2.82
N ASN A 109 -9.66 -10.45 -3.94
CA ASN A 109 -8.76 -11.19 -4.83
C ASN A 109 -7.68 -10.29 -5.43
N SER A 110 -8.02 -9.07 -5.86
CA SER A 110 -7.03 -8.07 -6.30
C SER A 110 -6.02 -7.74 -5.19
N PHE A 111 -6.48 -7.63 -3.94
CA PHE A 111 -5.60 -7.42 -2.79
C PHE A 111 -4.62 -8.58 -2.56
N LEU A 112 -5.10 -9.83 -2.63
CA LEU A 112 -4.25 -11.02 -2.52
C LEU A 112 -3.21 -11.06 -3.65
N TYR A 113 -3.60 -10.70 -4.87
CA TYR A 113 -2.66 -10.59 -5.99
C TYR A 113 -1.59 -9.52 -5.77
N MET A 114 -1.97 -8.34 -5.27
CA MET A 114 -1.02 -7.28 -4.91
C MET A 114 -0.05 -7.73 -3.81
N GLN A 115 -0.53 -8.43 -2.78
CA GLN A 115 0.32 -9.00 -1.72
C GLN A 115 1.33 -10.00 -2.30
N LYS A 116 0.87 -10.92 -3.15
CA LYS A 116 1.74 -11.89 -3.83
C LYS A 116 2.80 -11.20 -4.68
N THR A 117 2.46 -10.09 -5.32
CA THR A 117 3.40 -9.32 -6.13
C THR A 117 4.46 -8.64 -5.25
N LEU A 118 4.06 -8.11 -4.08
CA LEU A 118 4.97 -7.53 -3.08
C LEU A 118 5.88 -8.54 -2.38
N GLN A 119 5.48 -9.81 -2.31
CA GLN A 119 6.26 -10.86 -1.67
C GLN A 119 7.68 -10.96 -2.24
N ARG A 120 7.86 -10.80 -3.55
CA ARG A 120 9.19 -10.81 -4.19
C ARG A 120 10.12 -9.74 -3.62
N CYS A 121 9.59 -8.57 -3.29
CA CYS A 121 10.39 -7.51 -2.68
C CYS A 121 10.72 -7.78 -1.21
N GLN A 122 9.84 -8.49 -0.50
CA GLN A 122 10.12 -8.94 0.87
C GLN A 122 11.24 -9.97 0.89
N GLU A 123 11.18 -10.96 0.01
CA GLU A 123 12.22 -12.00 -0.13
C GLU A 123 13.59 -11.37 -0.46
N GLN A 124 13.60 -10.30 -1.25
CA GLN A 124 14.80 -9.52 -1.57
C GLN A 124 15.20 -8.50 -0.49
N ARG A 125 14.50 -8.44 0.64
CA ARG A 125 14.70 -7.48 1.74
C ARG A 125 14.65 -6.01 1.29
N ARG A 126 13.86 -5.71 0.26
CA ARG A 126 13.69 -4.35 -0.31
C ARG A 126 12.51 -3.58 0.28
N CYS A 127 11.80 -4.16 1.24
CA CYS A 127 10.66 -3.53 1.93
C CYS A 127 10.98 -3.39 3.42
N HIS A 128 11.91 -2.48 3.73
CA HIS A 128 12.24 -2.14 5.11
C HIS A 128 11.14 -1.24 5.71
N CYS A 129 10.80 -1.49 6.96
CA CYS A 129 9.81 -0.72 7.71
C CYS A 129 10.52 0.15 8.74
N ARG A 130 10.59 1.46 8.49
CA ARG A 130 11.08 2.41 9.50
C ARG A 130 9.98 2.74 10.51
N GLN A 131 10.36 3.48 11.54
CA GLN A 131 9.44 3.87 12.60
C GLN A 131 8.27 4.69 12.05
N GLU A 132 8.51 5.58 11.09
CA GLU A 132 7.46 6.40 10.47
C GLU A 132 6.41 5.54 9.75
N ALA A 133 6.84 4.56 8.94
CA ALA A 133 5.94 3.61 8.27
C ALA A 133 5.13 2.77 9.27
N THR A 134 5.80 2.34 10.35
CA THR A 134 5.21 1.54 11.41
C THR A 134 4.17 2.34 12.19
N ASN A 135 4.47 3.59 12.53
CA ASN A 135 3.55 4.49 13.22
C ASN A 135 2.35 4.81 12.34
N ALA A 136 2.56 5.13 11.08
CA ALA A 136 1.47 5.38 10.14
C ALA A 136 0.53 4.16 10.05
N THR A 137 1.09 2.96 9.88
CA THR A 137 0.26 1.74 9.86
C THR A 137 -0.47 1.53 11.18
N ARG A 138 0.20 1.76 12.32
CA ARG A 138 -0.41 1.60 13.64
C ARG A 138 -1.60 2.54 13.83
N SER A 139 -1.49 3.80 13.43
CA SER A 139 -2.59 4.76 13.54
C SER A 139 -3.82 4.33 12.75
N VAL A 140 -3.67 3.65 11.60
CA VAL A 140 -4.81 3.04 10.89
C VAL A 140 -5.52 1.99 11.74
N HIS A 141 -4.75 1.10 12.39
CA HIS A 141 -5.32 0.11 13.30
C HIS A 141 -5.99 0.74 14.52
N GLU A 142 -5.36 1.74 15.14
CA GLU A 142 -5.91 2.48 16.28
C GLU A 142 -7.21 3.20 15.91
N ASN A 143 -7.30 3.79 14.72
CA ASN A 143 -8.53 4.42 14.23
C ASN A 143 -9.63 3.40 13.95
N TYR A 144 -9.27 2.23 13.41
CA TYR A 144 -10.21 1.13 13.21
C TYR A 144 -10.76 0.62 14.54
N ASP A 145 -9.91 0.46 15.55
CA ASP A 145 -10.24 -0.09 16.86
C ASP A 145 -11.10 0.86 17.73
N GLN A 146 -11.22 2.13 17.34
CA GLN A 146 -12.13 3.09 17.99
C GLN A 146 -13.60 2.90 17.61
N LEU A 147 -13.87 2.12 16.56
CA LEU A 147 -15.23 1.88 16.05
C LEU A 147 -15.68 0.45 16.37
N GLU A 148 -17.00 0.24 16.36
CA GLU A 148 -17.55 -1.11 16.37
C GLU A 148 -17.08 -1.87 15.12
N VAL A 149 -16.73 -3.14 15.27
CA VAL A 149 -16.00 -3.94 14.27
C VAL A 149 -16.65 -3.94 12.89
N HIS A 150 -17.98 -4.15 12.81
CA HIS A 150 -18.69 -4.14 11.52
C HIS A 150 -18.71 -2.74 10.89
N SER A 151 -18.96 -1.71 11.71
CA SER A 151 -18.94 -0.31 11.30
C SER A 151 -17.56 0.11 10.79
N ALA A 152 -16.50 -0.32 11.47
CA ALA A 152 -15.11 -0.08 11.10
C ALA A 152 -14.77 -0.71 9.75
N ALA A 153 -15.27 -1.93 9.50
CA ALA A 153 -15.08 -2.63 8.24
C ALA A 153 -15.81 -1.94 7.08
N VAL A 154 -17.08 -1.56 7.27
CA VAL A 154 -17.86 -0.80 6.28
C VAL A 154 -17.17 0.52 5.94
N LYS A 155 -16.73 1.25 6.96
CA LYS A 155 -16.02 2.52 6.79
C LYS A 155 -14.71 2.36 6.04
N SER A 156 -13.90 1.38 6.41
CA SER A 156 -12.63 1.09 5.73
C SER A 156 -12.86 0.74 4.26
N LEU A 157 -13.88 -0.07 3.94
CA LEU A 157 -14.26 -0.33 2.54
C LEU A 157 -14.68 0.95 1.82
N GLY A 158 -15.42 1.83 2.49
CA GLY A 158 -15.85 3.13 1.95
C GLY A 158 -14.69 4.07 1.65
N GLU A 159 -13.54 3.88 2.30
CA GLU A 159 -12.31 4.67 2.15
C GLU A 159 -11.31 4.04 1.15
N LEU A 160 -11.69 3.00 0.41
CA LEU A 160 -10.84 2.37 -0.61
C LEU A 160 -10.35 3.36 -1.68
N ASN A 161 -11.12 4.40 -2.02
CA ASN A 161 -10.65 5.46 -2.91
C ASN A 161 -9.41 6.20 -2.37
N VAL A 162 -9.29 6.35 -1.05
CA VAL A 162 -8.13 6.99 -0.42
C VAL A 162 -6.90 6.10 -0.59
N PHE A 163 -7.06 4.80 -0.35
CA PHE A 163 -5.99 3.83 -0.58
C PHE A 163 -5.57 3.77 -2.04
N LEU A 164 -6.52 3.70 -2.97
CA LEU A 164 -6.28 3.66 -4.42
C LEU A 164 -5.52 4.90 -4.90
N ALA A 165 -5.99 6.10 -4.52
CA ALA A 165 -5.29 7.35 -4.86
C ALA A 165 -3.87 7.40 -4.27
N TRP A 166 -3.66 6.80 -3.10
CA TRP A 166 -2.33 6.69 -2.52
C TRP A 166 -1.43 5.70 -3.27
N ILE A 167 -1.96 4.56 -3.74
CA ILE A 167 -1.22 3.62 -4.58
C ILE A 167 -0.83 4.28 -5.90
N ALA A 168 -1.78 4.93 -6.58
CA ALA A 168 -1.58 5.67 -7.82
C ALA A 168 -0.42 6.68 -7.72
N LYS A 169 -0.36 7.40 -6.60
CA LYS A 169 0.69 8.39 -6.33
C LYS A 169 2.07 7.77 -6.09
N ASN A 170 2.14 6.58 -5.51
CA ASN A 170 3.38 6.02 -4.97
C ASN A 170 3.94 4.81 -5.75
N HIS A 171 3.13 4.18 -6.61
CA HIS A 171 3.52 3.09 -7.51
C HIS A 171 3.34 3.51 -8.97
N GLN A 172 3.97 2.77 -9.89
CA GLN A 172 3.75 2.99 -11.33
C GLN A 172 2.47 2.26 -11.75
N GLU A 173 1.43 3.01 -12.09
CA GLU A 173 0.22 2.44 -12.71
C GLU A 173 0.52 1.97 -14.14
N ILE A 174 -0.01 0.81 -14.52
CA ILE A 174 -0.16 0.46 -15.93
C ILE A 174 -1.42 1.14 -16.41
N SER A 175 -1.29 2.25 -17.12
CA SER A 175 -2.38 2.73 -17.97
C SER A 175 -2.36 1.89 -19.24
N ALA A 176 -3.33 1.00 -19.40
CA ALA A 176 -3.56 0.33 -20.68
C ALA A 176 -4.08 1.39 -21.65
N ALA A 177 -3.20 1.83 -22.55
CA ALA A 177 -3.56 2.65 -23.71
C ALA A 177 -4.35 1.86 -24.74
#